data_AF-A0A9P0TAC5-F1
#
_entry.id   AF-A0A9P0TAC5-F1
#
_cell.length_a   1.000
_cell.length_b   1.000
_cell.length_c   1.000
_cell.angle_alpha   90.00
_cell.angle_beta   90.00
_cell.angle_gamma   90.00
#
_symmetry.space_group_name_H-M   'P 1'
#
loop_
_entity.id
_entity.type
_entity.pdbx_description
1 polymer ?
#
loop_
_entity_poly.entity_id
_entity_poly.type
_entity_poly.pdbx_seq_one_letter_code
_entity_poly.pdbx_strand_id
1 'polypeptide(L)'
;MWARWAALALVTCVCAAPADPPHALQQCDTLNLRRPPPLPTNIREYEAAVVQIARALSELVDQGVADEARASALARAAARTPLHPPPAAVALGAPQLHLGILYISEPARLVVFQQNNSVTLQPFWRTLASAWNASVVMWSNAWYSCEGEPGWWGGTAAARGVGSTRAAAALFRSLPTLPCEDAMNEWLGGTPLCDTMTTACEALPGSNDQKLEYQCKCRSNHWHQEGGGWLSRLKLMEIGKLSCTPCGFGSNATACLPDTYRAALLAANLTGMLTCLIIGLIIFKKRKCKAVAMGMWTVLEVILLGAMFMYGSAAAQYIPGAQWRCITGAWLRELGFVACYGSVVLRLWVLLAEFRTRKAHRWTPRDAEVLRIVAAMLIGASCYLAAFTATSACEDDIGGGCANPAWHHVTAGAEILLLIAGLRIAHAARNANVPFQERGWLASALWVEGASGLAWRLAAISGAAPERSPLVSAARAHLSSGAALACVLAPRLWHGYRARSLAQEVSRRGPAEGFGAEAEEEPTSEEVRAELKRLYVQLELLRNKTLRRDNPHISKRRGGRKPPHRRFSLQALQARRGGKNKASGIEVSEAGDASRTPEDSVCSVEGPSHFTDVDTQA
;
A
#
# COMPACT_ATOMS: atom_id res chain seq x y z
N MET A 1 -29.24 -45.12 32.59
CA MET A 1 -30.18 -44.36 31.72
C MET A 1 -30.19 -45.01 30.34
N TRP A 2 -31.18 -45.86 30.07
CA TRP A 2 -31.25 -46.66 28.83
C TRP A 2 -32.70 -46.72 28.33
N ALA A 3 -32.85 -46.80 27.00
CA ALA A 3 -33.99 -47.34 26.24
C ALA A 3 -35.41 -46.73 26.41
N ARG A 4 -35.90 -46.17 25.29
CA ARG A 4 -37.17 -46.48 24.58
C ARG A 4 -38.50 -46.52 25.37
N TRP A 5 -39.50 -45.81 24.86
CA TRP A 5 -40.74 -46.39 24.30
C TRP A 5 -41.29 -45.44 23.22
N ALA A 6 -42.14 -45.92 22.30
CA ALA A 6 -42.64 -45.13 21.17
C ALA A 6 -44.12 -45.42 20.84
N ALA A 7 -44.90 -44.35 20.71
CA ALA A 7 -46.26 -44.24 20.16
C ALA A 7 -46.51 -42.72 19.92
N LEU A 8 -47.43 -42.24 19.08
CA LEU A 8 -48.57 -42.88 18.40
C LEU A 8 -48.69 -42.42 16.92
N ALA A 9 -49.67 -42.98 16.22
CA ALA A 9 -49.90 -42.86 14.78
C ALA A 9 -50.03 -41.43 14.20
N LEU A 10 -49.52 -41.26 12.98
CA LEU A 10 -49.92 -40.22 12.03
C LEU A 10 -51.10 -40.72 11.19
N VAL A 11 -52.22 -39.99 11.18
CA VAL A 11 -53.34 -40.22 10.24
C VAL A 11 -53.34 -39.08 9.23
N THR A 12 -53.12 -39.40 7.96
CA THR A 12 -53.10 -38.42 6.86
C THR A 12 -54.52 -38.06 6.43
N CYS A 13 -55.00 -36.87 6.81
CA CYS A 13 -56.23 -36.31 6.25
C CYS A 13 -55.92 -35.64 4.91
N VAL A 14 -56.54 -36.10 3.82
CA VAL A 14 -56.37 -35.50 2.48
C VAL A 14 -57.37 -34.35 2.33
N CYS A 15 -56.94 -33.14 2.67
CA CYS A 15 -57.67 -31.92 2.32
C CYS A 15 -57.41 -31.60 0.84
N ALA A 16 -58.42 -31.78 -0.01
CA ALA A 16 -58.39 -31.22 -1.36
C ALA A 16 -58.45 -29.69 -1.29
N ALA A 17 -57.54 -29.01 -1.97
CA ALA A 17 -57.62 -27.56 -2.14
C ALA A 17 -58.80 -27.19 -3.06
N PRO A 18 -59.52 -26.08 -2.82
CA PRO A 18 -60.49 -25.57 -3.78
C PRO A 18 -59.76 -25.14 -5.06
N ALA A 19 -60.42 -25.29 -6.22
CA ALA A 19 -59.91 -24.73 -7.46
C ALA A 19 -60.14 -23.21 -7.48
N ASP A 20 -59.06 -22.43 -7.60
CA ASP A 20 -59.16 -20.99 -7.80
C ASP A 20 -59.87 -20.67 -9.14
N PRO A 21 -60.65 -19.58 -9.22
CA PRO A 21 -61.24 -19.13 -10.47
C PRO A 21 -60.15 -18.70 -11.46
N PRO A 22 -60.40 -18.79 -12.78
CA PRO A 22 -59.40 -18.42 -13.79
C PRO A 22 -58.94 -16.98 -13.61
N HIS A 23 -57.61 -16.77 -13.63
CA HIS A 23 -57.01 -15.46 -13.46
C HIS A 23 -57.67 -14.40 -14.35
N ALA A 24 -58.07 -13.27 -13.73
CA ALA A 24 -58.46 -12.09 -14.48
C ALA A 24 -57.31 -11.66 -15.40
N LEU A 25 -57.66 -11.24 -16.62
CA LEU A 25 -56.68 -10.87 -17.67
C LEU A 25 -55.67 -9.85 -17.13
N GLN A 26 -54.43 -10.30 -16.98
CA GLN A 26 -53.33 -9.49 -16.45
C GLN A 26 -53.05 -8.35 -17.44
N GLN A 27 -53.44 -7.13 -17.06
CA GLN A 27 -53.47 -5.99 -17.97
C GLN A 27 -52.05 -5.53 -18.31
N CYS A 28 -51.53 -6.00 -19.46
CA CYS A 28 -50.22 -5.58 -19.98
C CYS A 28 -50.28 -4.13 -20.47
N ASP A 29 -49.99 -3.21 -19.57
CA ASP A 29 -49.69 -1.82 -19.92
C ASP A 29 -48.33 -1.74 -20.64
N THR A 30 -48.16 -0.79 -21.57
CA THR A 30 -46.87 -0.52 -22.22
C THR A 30 -46.28 0.80 -21.75
N LEU A 31 -45.12 0.79 -21.08
CA LEU A 31 -44.42 2.01 -20.69
C LEU A 31 -43.43 2.44 -21.78
N ASN A 32 -43.53 3.67 -22.28
CA ASN A 32 -42.60 4.24 -23.26
C ASN A 32 -41.74 5.31 -22.55
N LEU A 33 -40.42 5.17 -22.57
CA LEU A 33 -39.50 6.11 -21.92
C LEU A 33 -39.21 7.33 -22.81
N ARG A 34 -38.66 8.40 -22.21
CA ARG A 34 -38.33 9.64 -22.94
C ARG A 34 -36.92 9.66 -23.48
N ARG A 35 -36.00 8.89 -22.87
CA ARG A 35 -34.61 8.77 -23.30
C ARG A 35 -34.40 7.60 -24.28
N PRO A 36 -33.39 7.67 -25.16
CA PRO A 36 -32.92 6.51 -25.91
C PRO A 36 -32.32 5.45 -24.94
N PRO A 37 -32.39 4.15 -25.28
CA PRO A 37 -31.74 3.08 -24.53
C PRO A 37 -30.21 3.20 -24.58
N PRO A 38 -29.47 2.53 -23.68
CA PRO A 38 -28.02 2.39 -23.80
C PRO A 38 -27.68 1.67 -25.11
N LEU A 39 -27.07 2.41 -26.04
CA LEU A 39 -26.68 1.93 -27.37
C LEU A 39 -25.68 0.76 -27.25
N PRO A 40 -25.68 -0.21 -28.19
CA PRO A 40 -24.73 -1.31 -28.18
C PRO A 40 -23.31 -0.78 -28.46
N THR A 41 -22.27 -1.51 -28.08
CA THR A 41 -20.87 -1.13 -28.38
C THR A 41 -20.64 -0.99 -29.90
N ASN A 42 -21.27 -1.86 -30.67
CA ASN A 42 -21.05 -2.00 -32.10
C ASN A 42 -22.08 -1.19 -32.93
N ILE A 43 -22.39 0.06 -32.53
CA ILE A 43 -23.45 0.91 -33.12
C ILE A 43 -23.45 0.87 -34.65
N ARG A 44 -22.28 1.03 -35.27
CA ARG A 44 -22.12 1.07 -36.74
C ARG A 44 -22.47 -0.24 -37.45
N GLU A 45 -22.34 -1.39 -36.79
CA GLU A 45 -22.69 -2.68 -37.37
C GLU A 45 -24.21 -2.86 -37.43
N TYR A 46 -24.95 -2.42 -36.39
CA TYR A 46 -26.42 -2.38 -36.40
C TYR A 46 -26.94 -1.38 -37.44
N GLU A 47 -26.36 -0.18 -37.52
CA GLU A 47 -26.72 0.84 -38.52
C GLU A 47 -26.47 0.36 -39.95
N ALA A 48 -25.35 -0.34 -40.20
CA ALA A 48 -25.08 -0.96 -41.49
C ALA A 48 -26.07 -2.11 -41.79
N ALA A 49 -26.30 -3.01 -40.84
CA ALA A 49 -27.18 -4.17 -41.01
C ALA A 49 -28.62 -3.74 -41.35
N VAL A 50 -29.22 -2.82 -40.58
CA VAL A 50 -30.60 -2.35 -40.85
C VAL A 50 -30.72 -1.64 -42.21
N VAL A 51 -29.67 -0.91 -42.63
CA VAL A 51 -29.60 -0.29 -43.97
C VAL A 51 -29.53 -1.32 -45.09
N GLN A 52 -28.74 -2.40 -44.94
CA GLN A 52 -28.66 -3.44 -45.98
C GLN A 52 -29.95 -4.28 -46.03
N ILE A 53 -30.60 -4.54 -44.90
CA ILE A 53 -31.90 -5.24 -44.87
C ILE A 53 -32.99 -4.39 -45.52
N ALA A 54 -33.04 -3.08 -45.23
CA ALA A 54 -33.97 -2.17 -45.91
C ALA A 54 -33.70 -2.08 -47.42
N ARG A 55 -32.43 -2.10 -47.85
CA ARG A 55 -32.04 -2.16 -49.27
C ARG A 55 -32.52 -3.45 -49.94
N ALA A 56 -32.20 -4.61 -49.35
CA ALA A 56 -32.59 -5.91 -49.91
C ALA A 56 -34.11 -6.05 -50.03
N LEU A 57 -34.88 -5.47 -49.08
CA LEU A 57 -36.32 -5.41 -49.21
C LEU A 57 -36.78 -4.48 -50.35
N SER A 58 -36.17 -3.30 -50.52
CA SER A 58 -36.49 -2.41 -51.66
C SER A 58 -36.15 -3.03 -53.02
N GLU A 59 -35.10 -3.86 -53.10
CA GLU A 59 -34.73 -4.59 -54.33
C GLU A 59 -35.76 -5.69 -54.67
N LEU A 60 -36.32 -6.39 -53.67
CA LEU A 60 -37.42 -7.34 -53.89
C LEU A 60 -38.72 -6.63 -54.33
N VAL A 61 -38.96 -5.40 -53.88
CA VAL A 61 -40.13 -4.58 -54.28
C VAL A 61 -39.95 -4.06 -55.71
N ASP A 62 -38.76 -3.56 -56.07
CA ASP A 62 -38.40 -3.10 -57.42
C ASP A 62 -38.52 -4.21 -58.46
N GLN A 63 -38.11 -5.44 -58.11
CA GLN A 63 -38.27 -6.64 -58.93
C GLN A 63 -39.71 -7.21 -58.97
N GLY A 64 -40.67 -6.62 -58.24
CA GLY A 64 -42.06 -7.08 -58.21
C GLY A 64 -42.29 -8.44 -57.55
N VAL A 65 -41.36 -8.90 -56.69
CA VAL A 65 -41.35 -10.25 -56.08
C VAL A 65 -41.34 -10.24 -54.55
N ALA A 66 -41.69 -9.13 -53.92
CA ALA A 66 -41.76 -8.98 -52.46
C ALA A 66 -43.02 -9.62 -51.84
N ASP A 67 -43.14 -10.95 -51.98
CA ASP A 67 -44.19 -11.76 -51.34
C ASP A 67 -43.93 -11.98 -49.84
N GLU A 68 -44.97 -12.28 -49.06
CA GLU A 68 -44.87 -12.60 -47.62
C GLU A 68 -43.87 -13.74 -47.35
N ALA A 69 -43.80 -14.74 -48.23
CA ALA A 69 -42.84 -15.83 -48.14
C ALA A 69 -41.38 -15.34 -48.24
N ARG A 70 -41.06 -14.46 -49.20
CA ARG A 70 -39.70 -13.91 -49.38
C ARG A 70 -39.35 -12.91 -48.28
N ALA A 71 -40.28 -12.04 -47.89
CA ALA A 71 -40.06 -11.08 -46.81
C ALA A 71 -39.93 -11.77 -45.44
N SER A 72 -40.71 -12.81 -45.14
CA SER A 72 -40.52 -13.58 -43.90
C SER A 72 -39.23 -14.41 -43.92
N ALA A 73 -38.74 -14.87 -45.08
CA ALA A 73 -37.41 -15.46 -45.21
C ALA A 73 -36.30 -14.44 -44.92
N LEU A 74 -36.42 -13.21 -45.48
CA LEU A 74 -35.50 -12.10 -45.21
C LEU A 74 -35.50 -11.71 -43.72
N ALA A 75 -36.66 -11.65 -43.06
CA ALA A 75 -36.76 -11.37 -41.63
C ALA A 75 -36.07 -12.45 -40.77
N ARG A 76 -36.26 -13.73 -41.09
CA ARG A 76 -35.57 -14.85 -40.41
C ARG A 76 -34.06 -14.85 -40.65
N ALA A 77 -33.61 -14.43 -41.83
CA ALA A 77 -32.18 -14.28 -42.15
C ALA A 77 -31.56 -13.09 -41.40
N ALA A 78 -32.25 -11.94 -41.38
CA ALA A 78 -31.88 -10.76 -40.61
C ALA A 78 -31.75 -11.07 -39.11
N ALA A 79 -32.69 -11.86 -38.55
CA ALA A 79 -32.65 -12.29 -37.15
C ALA A 79 -31.42 -13.17 -36.80
N ARG A 80 -30.77 -13.76 -37.81
CA ARG A 80 -29.58 -14.61 -37.68
C ARG A 80 -28.29 -13.89 -38.09
N THR A 81 -28.32 -12.56 -38.26
CA THR A 81 -27.11 -11.79 -38.54
C THR A 81 -26.16 -11.85 -37.34
N PRO A 82 -24.83 -11.95 -37.55
CA PRO A 82 -23.85 -12.13 -36.48
C PRO A 82 -23.53 -10.80 -35.77
N LEU A 83 -24.57 -10.14 -35.26
CA LEU A 83 -24.47 -8.97 -34.39
C LEU A 83 -24.30 -9.41 -32.94
N HIS A 84 -23.70 -8.55 -32.11
CA HIS A 84 -23.45 -8.85 -30.70
C HIS A 84 -24.03 -7.75 -29.79
N PRO A 85 -25.12 -8.03 -29.02
CA PRO A 85 -25.95 -9.23 -29.04
C PRO A 85 -26.77 -9.42 -30.35
N PRO A 86 -27.28 -10.63 -30.64
CA PRO A 86 -28.16 -10.85 -31.79
C PRO A 86 -29.46 -10.03 -31.68
N PRO A 87 -30.11 -9.68 -32.82
CA PRO A 87 -31.37 -8.96 -32.82
C PRO A 87 -32.54 -9.87 -32.38
N ALA A 88 -33.19 -9.50 -31.27
CA ALA A 88 -34.30 -10.25 -30.66
C ALA A 88 -35.61 -10.15 -31.46
N ALA A 89 -35.77 -9.13 -32.30
CA ALA A 89 -36.82 -9.10 -33.31
C ALA A 89 -36.40 -8.26 -34.54
N VAL A 90 -37.09 -8.49 -35.66
CA VAL A 90 -36.92 -7.76 -36.93
C VAL A 90 -38.28 -7.40 -37.50
N ALA A 91 -38.52 -6.14 -37.83
CA ALA A 91 -39.69 -5.72 -38.60
C ALA A 91 -39.31 -5.25 -40.01
N LEU A 92 -40.18 -5.54 -40.97
CA LEU A 92 -40.07 -5.19 -42.39
C LEU A 92 -41.39 -4.56 -42.86
N GLY A 93 -41.32 -3.52 -43.70
CA GLY A 93 -42.48 -2.79 -44.18
C GLY A 93 -42.35 -2.26 -45.60
N ALA A 94 -43.35 -2.53 -46.45
CA ALA A 94 -43.47 -1.99 -47.81
C ALA A 94 -44.96 -1.62 -48.10
N PRO A 95 -45.31 -0.32 -48.21
CA PRO A 95 -46.71 0.10 -48.20
C PRO A 95 -47.47 -0.21 -49.49
N GLN A 96 -46.80 -0.27 -50.65
CA GLN A 96 -47.44 -0.60 -51.94
C GLN A 96 -48.01 -2.02 -51.99
N LEU A 97 -47.51 -2.90 -51.11
CA LEU A 97 -47.93 -4.30 -51.00
C LEU A 97 -48.77 -4.54 -49.73
N HIS A 98 -49.09 -3.47 -49.00
CA HIS A 98 -49.62 -3.49 -47.62
C HIS A 98 -48.84 -4.42 -46.65
N LEU A 99 -47.58 -4.70 -46.98
CA LEU A 99 -46.79 -5.76 -46.37
C LEU A 99 -46.11 -5.22 -45.10
N GLY A 100 -46.54 -5.71 -43.94
CA GLY A 100 -45.91 -5.45 -42.65
C GLY A 100 -45.67 -6.76 -41.92
N ILE A 101 -44.41 -7.13 -41.71
CA ILE A 101 -44.01 -8.38 -41.05
C ILE A 101 -43.11 -8.05 -39.86
N LEU A 102 -43.41 -8.63 -38.70
CA LEU A 102 -42.53 -8.69 -37.54
C LEU A 102 -42.16 -10.15 -37.27
N TYR A 103 -40.87 -10.42 -37.08
CA TYR A 103 -40.36 -11.71 -36.64
C TYR A 103 -39.65 -11.53 -35.29
N ILE A 104 -40.11 -12.24 -34.26
CA ILE A 104 -39.48 -12.32 -32.93
C ILE A 104 -38.66 -13.62 -32.90
N SER A 105 -37.43 -13.58 -32.38
CA SER A 105 -36.54 -14.76 -32.34
C SER A 105 -36.88 -15.73 -31.22
N GLU A 106 -37.22 -15.20 -30.04
CA GLU A 106 -37.33 -15.94 -28.77
C GLU A 106 -38.59 -15.47 -28.01
N PRO A 107 -39.65 -16.28 -27.91
CA PRO A 107 -39.91 -17.48 -28.70
C PRO A 107 -40.13 -17.14 -30.19
N ALA A 108 -39.74 -18.05 -31.08
CA ALA A 108 -39.76 -17.83 -32.53
C ALA A 108 -41.20 -17.64 -33.07
N ARG A 109 -41.58 -16.39 -33.37
CA ARG A 109 -42.96 -16.02 -33.76
C ARG A 109 -42.96 -15.05 -34.92
N LEU A 110 -43.80 -15.32 -35.93
CA LEU A 110 -44.07 -14.41 -37.04
C LEU A 110 -45.41 -13.69 -36.78
N VAL A 111 -45.48 -12.40 -37.10
CA VAL A 111 -46.68 -11.57 -36.95
C VAL A 111 -46.84 -10.72 -38.21
N VAL A 112 -48.02 -10.76 -38.82
CA VAL A 112 -48.37 -9.98 -40.01
C VAL A 112 -49.33 -8.86 -39.62
N PHE A 113 -48.97 -7.62 -39.93
CA PHE A 113 -49.66 -6.40 -39.45
C PHE A 113 -51.17 -6.37 -39.75
N GLN A 114 -51.58 -6.84 -40.94
CA GLN A 114 -52.99 -6.89 -41.33
C GLN A 114 -53.80 -7.97 -40.58
N GLN A 115 -53.13 -9.02 -40.09
CA GLN A 115 -53.79 -10.19 -39.48
C GLN A 115 -53.81 -10.11 -37.95
N ASN A 116 -52.78 -9.51 -37.34
CA ASN A 116 -52.60 -9.50 -35.89
C ASN A 116 -51.83 -8.23 -35.45
N ASN A 117 -52.57 -7.24 -34.93
CA ASN A 117 -52.05 -5.95 -34.48
C ASN A 117 -52.64 -5.58 -33.10
N SER A 118 -51.98 -6.02 -32.04
CA SER A 118 -52.29 -5.70 -30.64
C SER A 118 -51.74 -4.33 -30.23
N VAL A 119 -52.27 -3.76 -29.14
CA VAL A 119 -51.76 -2.50 -28.55
C VAL A 119 -50.28 -2.63 -28.16
N THR A 120 -49.89 -3.79 -27.65
CA THR A 120 -48.53 -4.19 -27.25
C THR A 120 -47.52 -4.23 -28.41
N LEU A 121 -47.99 -4.39 -29.65
CA LEU A 121 -47.16 -4.36 -30.85
C LEU A 121 -46.96 -2.95 -31.44
N GLN A 122 -47.76 -1.95 -31.04
CA GLN A 122 -47.66 -0.60 -31.59
C GLN A 122 -46.25 0.04 -31.49
N PRO A 123 -45.44 -0.14 -30.43
CA PRO A 123 -44.09 0.44 -30.38
C PRO A 123 -43.15 -0.05 -31.49
N PHE A 124 -43.26 -1.31 -31.90
CA PHE A 124 -42.49 -1.88 -33.00
C PHE A 124 -42.88 -1.23 -34.34
N TRP A 125 -44.18 -1.11 -34.62
CA TRP A 125 -44.69 -0.48 -35.83
C TRP A 125 -44.40 1.04 -35.88
N ARG A 126 -44.50 1.75 -34.74
CA ARG A 126 -44.09 3.16 -34.63
C ARG A 126 -42.59 3.34 -34.91
N THR A 127 -41.75 2.42 -34.44
CA THR A 127 -40.30 2.46 -34.71
C THR A 127 -39.98 2.22 -36.18
N LEU A 128 -40.65 1.27 -36.83
CA LEU A 128 -40.54 1.04 -38.28
C LEU A 128 -41.00 2.28 -39.09
N ALA A 129 -42.10 2.91 -38.67
CA ALA A 129 -42.68 4.07 -39.34
C ALA A 129 -41.86 5.36 -39.14
N SER A 130 -41.13 5.53 -38.03
CA SER A 130 -40.33 6.75 -37.79
C SER A 130 -39.20 6.91 -38.82
N ALA A 131 -38.62 5.80 -39.27
CA ALA A 131 -37.64 5.77 -40.34
C ALA A 131 -38.23 5.99 -41.75
N TRP A 132 -39.56 5.92 -41.92
CA TRP A 132 -40.19 6.03 -43.24
C TRP A 132 -39.94 7.39 -43.91
N ASN A 133 -40.07 8.48 -43.15
CA ASN A 133 -39.84 9.83 -43.67
C ASN A 133 -38.34 10.19 -43.69
N ALA A 134 -37.51 9.53 -42.89
CA ALA A 134 -36.07 9.75 -42.83
C ALA A 134 -35.31 9.04 -43.97
N SER A 135 -34.19 9.61 -44.38
CA SER A 135 -33.16 8.94 -45.21
C SER A 135 -31.96 8.47 -44.37
N VAL A 136 -31.88 8.90 -43.12
CA VAL A 136 -30.90 8.50 -42.10
C VAL A 136 -31.41 7.32 -41.27
N VAL A 137 -30.50 6.65 -40.55
CA VAL A 137 -30.86 5.62 -39.58
C VAL A 137 -31.39 6.28 -38.31
N MET A 138 -32.53 5.80 -37.81
CA MET A 138 -33.19 6.30 -36.61
C MET A 138 -33.02 5.28 -35.47
N TRP A 139 -32.78 5.76 -34.26
CA TRP A 139 -32.85 4.93 -33.04
C TRP A 139 -34.12 5.27 -32.26
N SER A 140 -34.78 4.26 -31.71
CA SER A 140 -36.00 4.45 -30.91
C SER A 140 -35.67 4.88 -29.47
N ASN A 141 -36.68 5.40 -28.77
CA ASN A 141 -36.67 5.35 -27.31
C ASN A 141 -36.81 3.90 -26.82
N ALA A 142 -36.56 3.67 -25.53
CA ALA A 142 -36.84 2.39 -24.90
C ALA A 142 -38.32 2.24 -24.52
N TRP A 143 -38.85 1.02 -24.53
CA TRP A 143 -40.19 0.72 -24.00
C TRP A 143 -40.25 -0.64 -23.30
N TYR A 144 -41.23 -0.82 -22.43
CA TYR A 144 -41.57 -2.11 -21.84
C TYR A 144 -42.65 -2.81 -22.67
N SER A 145 -42.51 -4.10 -22.92
CA SER A 145 -43.55 -4.92 -23.59
C SER A 145 -43.62 -6.33 -23.00
N CYS A 146 -44.82 -6.92 -23.02
CA CYS A 146 -45.10 -8.30 -22.62
C CYS A 146 -45.27 -9.25 -23.83
N GLU A 147 -44.87 -8.85 -25.05
CA GLU A 147 -44.86 -9.75 -26.21
C GLU A 147 -43.68 -10.72 -26.13
N GLY A 148 -43.94 -11.96 -25.70
CA GLY A 148 -42.90 -12.94 -25.40
C GLY A 148 -42.58 -12.94 -23.91
N GLU A 149 -41.29 -12.90 -23.55
CA GLU A 149 -40.89 -12.64 -22.17
C GLU A 149 -41.02 -11.14 -21.84
N PRO A 150 -41.55 -10.76 -20.66
CA PRO A 150 -41.75 -9.36 -20.31
C PRO A 150 -40.42 -8.66 -20.06
N GLY A 151 -40.15 -7.57 -20.80
CA GLY A 151 -38.85 -6.92 -20.73
C GLY A 151 -38.74 -5.59 -21.46
N TRP A 152 -37.54 -5.02 -21.40
CA TRP A 152 -37.21 -3.77 -22.08
C TRP A 152 -36.79 -4.01 -23.52
N TRP A 153 -37.32 -3.19 -24.41
CA TRP A 153 -37.06 -3.22 -25.84
C TRP A 153 -36.53 -1.88 -26.32
N GLY A 154 -35.65 -1.93 -27.32
CA GLY A 154 -35.20 -0.79 -28.10
C GLY A 154 -34.82 -1.22 -29.50
N GLY A 155 -34.77 -0.30 -30.46
CA GLY A 155 -34.49 -0.64 -31.84
C GLY A 155 -33.81 0.46 -32.66
N THR A 156 -33.35 0.05 -33.83
CA THR A 156 -32.85 0.91 -34.89
C THR A 156 -33.64 0.64 -36.16
N ALA A 157 -33.93 1.67 -36.96
CA ALA A 157 -34.76 1.57 -38.16
C ALA A 157 -34.20 2.43 -39.30
N ALA A 158 -34.37 1.96 -40.54
CA ALA A 158 -33.93 2.66 -41.74
C ALA A 158 -34.87 2.38 -42.92
N ALA A 159 -34.98 3.36 -43.84
CA ALA A 159 -35.69 3.21 -45.11
C ALA A 159 -34.76 3.38 -46.31
N ARG A 160 -34.98 2.60 -47.37
CA ARG A 160 -34.24 2.61 -48.66
C ARG A 160 -35.23 2.41 -49.83
N GLY A 161 -34.76 2.58 -51.06
CA GLY A 161 -35.62 2.68 -52.25
C GLY A 161 -36.19 4.08 -52.49
N VAL A 162 -36.86 4.29 -53.64
CA VAL A 162 -37.32 5.61 -54.10
C VAL A 162 -38.77 5.51 -54.60
N GLY A 163 -39.62 6.47 -54.24
CA GLY A 163 -41.02 6.49 -54.68
C GLY A 163 -41.77 5.23 -54.25
N SER A 164 -42.28 4.47 -55.23
CA SER A 164 -43.01 3.21 -55.03
C SER A 164 -42.13 2.07 -54.48
N THR A 165 -40.82 2.05 -54.77
CA THR A 165 -39.92 0.96 -54.33
C THR A 165 -39.36 1.17 -52.94
N ARG A 166 -39.81 2.22 -52.23
CA ARG A 166 -39.35 2.50 -50.87
C ARG A 166 -39.81 1.40 -49.91
N ALA A 167 -38.87 0.91 -49.10
CA ALA A 167 -39.08 -0.11 -48.09
C ALA A 167 -38.35 0.28 -46.79
N ALA A 168 -38.88 -0.18 -45.65
CA ALA A 168 -38.31 0.06 -44.33
C ALA A 168 -37.98 -1.27 -43.63
N ALA A 169 -36.92 -1.25 -42.84
CA ALA A 169 -36.56 -2.32 -41.93
C ALA A 169 -36.25 -1.74 -40.53
N ALA A 170 -36.50 -2.54 -39.49
CA ALA A 170 -36.11 -2.24 -38.12
C ALA A 170 -35.53 -3.49 -37.45
N LEU A 171 -34.41 -3.30 -36.73
CA LEU A 171 -33.79 -4.30 -35.86
C LEU A 171 -34.06 -3.93 -34.41
N PHE A 172 -34.51 -4.90 -33.62
CA PHE A 172 -34.84 -4.72 -32.21
C PHE A 172 -33.96 -5.59 -31.32
N ARG A 173 -33.71 -5.12 -30.11
CA ARG A 173 -32.97 -5.82 -29.06
C ARG A 173 -33.76 -5.81 -27.76
N SER A 174 -33.71 -6.94 -27.05
CA SER A 174 -34.03 -6.97 -25.62
C SER A 174 -32.89 -6.30 -24.82
N LEU A 175 -33.24 -5.73 -23.68
CA LEU A 175 -32.37 -5.01 -22.76
C LEU A 175 -32.64 -5.57 -21.33
N PRO A 176 -31.64 -6.13 -20.63
CA PRO A 176 -31.87 -6.76 -19.33
C PRO A 176 -32.18 -5.73 -18.22
N THR A 177 -31.53 -4.57 -18.29
CA THR A 177 -31.69 -3.46 -17.33
C THR A 177 -31.73 -2.12 -18.07
N LEU A 178 -32.31 -1.10 -17.44
CA LEU A 178 -32.27 0.29 -17.90
C LEU A 178 -31.96 1.24 -16.72
N PRO A 179 -31.32 2.40 -16.97
CA PRO A 179 -31.17 3.43 -15.94
C PRO A 179 -32.53 4.00 -15.54
N CYS A 180 -32.75 4.18 -14.24
CA CYS A 180 -34.01 4.69 -13.70
C CYS A 180 -34.34 6.11 -14.23
N GLU A 181 -35.53 6.30 -14.81
CA GLU A 181 -36.09 7.59 -15.25
C GLU A 181 -37.39 7.90 -14.48
N ASP A 182 -37.71 9.18 -14.26
CA ASP A 182 -38.86 9.62 -13.44
C ASP A 182 -40.22 9.08 -13.93
N ALA A 183 -40.34 8.79 -15.23
CA ALA A 183 -41.51 8.14 -15.84
C ALA A 183 -41.74 6.70 -15.35
N MET A 184 -40.79 6.12 -14.63
CA MET A 184 -40.85 4.76 -14.09
C MET A 184 -41.30 4.72 -12.62
N ASN A 185 -41.36 5.87 -11.93
CA ASN A 185 -41.64 5.94 -10.49
C ASN A 185 -42.99 5.30 -10.09
N GLU A 186 -44.01 5.36 -10.93
CA GLU A 186 -45.31 4.69 -10.66
C GLU A 186 -45.16 3.16 -10.68
N TRP A 187 -44.44 2.62 -11.66
CA TRP A 187 -44.21 1.18 -11.84
C TRP A 187 -43.20 0.62 -10.83
N LEU A 188 -42.28 1.47 -10.38
CA LEU A 188 -41.38 1.24 -9.25
C LEU A 188 -42.06 1.49 -7.90
N GLY A 189 -43.37 1.77 -7.84
CA GLY A 189 -44.10 1.94 -6.58
C GLY A 189 -43.51 3.03 -5.68
N GLY A 190 -43.24 4.19 -6.26
CA GLY A 190 -42.60 5.34 -5.61
C GLY A 190 -41.24 5.70 -6.22
N THR A 191 -40.67 6.83 -5.77
CA THR A 191 -39.30 7.21 -6.11
C THR A 191 -38.29 6.20 -5.53
N PRO A 192 -37.24 5.81 -6.28
CA PRO A 192 -36.24 4.88 -5.77
C PRO A 192 -35.47 5.49 -4.59
N LEU A 193 -35.10 4.65 -3.62
CA LEU A 193 -34.37 5.01 -2.39
C LEU A 193 -32.88 5.35 -2.65
N CYS A 194 -32.55 5.90 -3.82
CA CYS A 194 -31.19 6.00 -4.33
C CYS A 194 -30.86 7.46 -4.65
N ASP A 195 -29.78 7.98 -4.08
CA ASP A 195 -29.43 9.38 -4.28
C ASP A 195 -28.94 9.65 -5.72
N THR A 196 -29.64 10.55 -6.42
CA THR A 196 -29.46 10.81 -7.86
C THR A 196 -28.12 11.43 -8.24
N MET A 197 -27.37 11.97 -7.26
CA MET A 197 -26.05 12.56 -7.48
C MET A 197 -24.92 11.59 -7.18
N THR A 198 -25.06 10.80 -6.10
CA THR A 198 -23.98 9.95 -5.58
C THR A 198 -24.10 8.46 -5.98
N THR A 199 -25.29 8.00 -6.39
CA THR A 199 -25.56 6.60 -6.80
C THR A 199 -25.84 6.44 -8.30
N ALA A 200 -25.78 5.20 -8.77
CA ALA A 200 -26.40 4.72 -9.99
C ALA A 200 -27.60 3.83 -9.62
N CYS A 201 -28.66 3.87 -10.43
CA CYS A 201 -29.90 3.12 -10.27
C CYS A 201 -30.21 2.41 -11.58
N GLU A 202 -30.38 1.10 -11.52
CA GLU A 202 -30.84 0.27 -12.64
C GLU A 202 -32.17 -0.40 -12.28
N ALA A 203 -33.08 -0.43 -13.25
CA ALA A 203 -34.40 -1.04 -13.14
C ALA A 203 -34.48 -2.32 -13.98
N LEU A 204 -35.14 -3.33 -13.42
CA LEU A 204 -35.26 -4.69 -13.94
C LEU A 204 -36.74 -5.08 -14.04
N PRO A 205 -37.12 -6.02 -14.93
CA PRO A 205 -38.43 -6.68 -14.88
C PRO A 205 -38.68 -7.29 -13.50
N GLY A 206 -39.81 -6.99 -12.87
CA GLY A 206 -40.17 -7.51 -11.55
C GLY A 206 -40.90 -8.86 -11.62
N SER A 207 -40.70 -9.72 -10.62
CA SER A 207 -41.08 -11.14 -10.76
C SER A 207 -42.53 -11.51 -10.40
N ASN A 208 -43.19 -10.84 -9.43
CA ASN A 208 -44.53 -11.25 -8.95
C ASN A 208 -45.46 -10.07 -8.59
N ASP A 209 -45.13 -9.25 -7.57
CA ASP A 209 -46.05 -8.21 -7.05
C ASP A 209 -45.79 -6.78 -7.58
N GLN A 210 -44.64 -6.52 -8.19
CA GLN A 210 -44.25 -5.19 -8.67
C GLN A 210 -43.86 -5.28 -10.15
N LYS A 211 -44.37 -4.33 -10.96
CA LYS A 211 -44.11 -4.30 -12.42
C LYS A 211 -42.63 -4.16 -12.75
N LEU A 212 -41.88 -3.46 -11.89
CA LEU A 212 -40.43 -3.28 -12.00
C LEU A 212 -39.77 -3.35 -10.62
N GLU A 213 -38.60 -3.97 -10.59
CA GLU A 213 -37.68 -3.91 -9.46
C GLU A 213 -36.56 -2.90 -9.75
N TYR A 214 -35.87 -2.43 -8.71
CA TYR A 214 -34.67 -1.61 -8.88
C TYR A 214 -33.53 -2.06 -7.97
N GLN A 215 -32.32 -1.82 -8.45
CA GLN A 215 -31.06 -2.04 -7.73
C GLN A 215 -30.18 -0.79 -7.83
N CYS A 216 -29.44 -0.50 -6.76
CA CYS A 216 -28.63 0.71 -6.69
C CYS A 216 -27.22 0.46 -6.14
N LYS A 217 -26.27 1.28 -6.59
CA LYS A 217 -24.83 1.14 -6.35
C LYS A 217 -24.17 2.51 -6.28
N CYS A 218 -23.08 2.68 -5.53
CA CYS A 218 -22.33 3.95 -5.56
C CYS A 218 -21.67 4.20 -6.92
N ARG A 219 -21.61 5.47 -7.36
CA ARG A 219 -20.79 5.86 -8.51
C ARG A 219 -19.29 5.68 -8.20
N SER A 220 -18.46 5.52 -9.23
CA SER A 220 -17.00 5.32 -9.13
C SER A 220 -16.25 6.29 -8.20
N ASN A 221 -16.78 7.50 -8.02
CA ASN A 221 -16.17 8.58 -7.25
C ASN A 221 -16.81 8.78 -5.86
N HIS A 222 -17.66 7.83 -5.42
CA HIS A 222 -18.34 7.85 -4.13
C HIS A 222 -18.32 6.47 -3.46
N TRP A 223 -18.38 6.43 -2.14
CA TRP A 223 -18.33 5.20 -1.34
C TRP A 223 -19.38 5.19 -0.23
N HIS A 224 -19.90 3.99 0.02
CA HIS A 224 -20.75 3.63 1.15
C HIS A 224 -20.40 2.19 1.55
N GLN A 225 -20.47 1.86 2.84
CA GLN A 225 -20.03 0.56 3.37
C GLN A 225 -20.64 -0.63 2.63
N GLU A 226 -21.91 -0.53 2.25
CA GLU A 226 -22.65 -1.59 1.56
C GLU A 226 -22.86 -1.32 0.06
N GLY A 227 -22.63 -0.08 -0.39
CA GLY A 227 -22.93 0.37 -1.76
C GLY A 227 -21.86 0.04 -2.81
N GLY A 228 -20.90 -0.83 -2.50
CA GLY A 228 -19.89 -1.30 -3.45
C GLY A 228 -20.42 -2.31 -4.47
N GLY A 229 -21.44 -3.09 -4.07
CA GLY A 229 -22.23 -3.95 -4.95
C GLY A 229 -23.53 -3.29 -5.41
N TRP A 230 -24.31 -4.01 -6.22
CA TRP A 230 -25.72 -3.68 -6.44
C TRP A 230 -26.55 -4.13 -5.22
N LEU A 231 -27.28 -3.19 -4.63
CA LEU A 231 -28.20 -3.42 -3.52
C LEU A 231 -29.64 -3.44 -4.05
N SER A 232 -30.41 -4.46 -3.71
CA SER A 232 -31.83 -4.61 -4.10
C SER A 232 -32.78 -3.82 -3.20
N ARG A 233 -33.95 -3.44 -3.74
CA ARG A 233 -35.00 -2.68 -3.03
C ARG A 233 -35.22 -3.08 -1.58
N LEU A 234 -35.37 -4.38 -1.29
CA LEU A 234 -35.60 -4.90 0.07
C LEU A 234 -34.51 -4.43 1.04
N LYS A 235 -33.25 -4.53 0.62
CA LYS A 235 -32.11 -4.12 1.43
C LYS A 235 -31.96 -2.60 1.53
N LEU A 236 -32.44 -1.83 0.54
CA LEU A 236 -32.57 -0.38 0.70
C LEU A 236 -33.71 0.02 1.66
N MET A 237 -34.73 -0.82 1.89
CA MET A 237 -35.72 -0.54 2.95
C MET A 237 -35.14 -0.70 4.36
N GLU A 238 -34.17 -1.62 4.54
CA GLU A 238 -33.43 -1.77 5.80
C GLU A 238 -32.45 -0.62 6.06
N ILE A 239 -31.72 -0.18 5.01
CA ILE A 239 -30.69 0.88 5.09
C ILE A 239 -31.31 2.29 5.05
N GLY A 240 -32.48 2.45 4.45
CA GLY A 240 -33.03 3.74 4.06
C GLY A 240 -32.41 4.27 2.75
N LYS A 241 -32.49 5.59 2.53
CA LYS A 241 -32.00 6.21 1.28
C LYS A 241 -30.47 6.06 1.16
N LEU A 242 -30.02 5.27 0.19
CA LEU A 242 -28.60 5.09 -0.13
C LEU A 242 -28.00 6.41 -0.62
N SER A 243 -27.09 6.97 0.19
CA SER A 243 -26.30 8.16 -0.11
C SER A 243 -24.82 7.82 0.03
N CYS A 244 -24.03 8.04 -1.02
CA CYS A 244 -22.62 7.66 -1.03
C CYS A 244 -21.71 8.89 -0.84
N THR A 245 -20.78 8.81 0.11
CA THR A 245 -19.84 9.90 0.41
C THR A 245 -18.76 10.05 -0.67
N PRO A 246 -18.37 11.26 -1.08
CA PRO A 246 -17.36 11.44 -2.14
C PRO A 246 -15.98 10.91 -1.69
N CYS A 247 -15.22 10.36 -2.63
CA CYS A 247 -13.87 9.88 -2.38
C CYS A 247 -12.95 11.06 -1.98
N GLY A 248 -12.47 11.07 -0.74
CA GLY A 248 -11.51 12.07 -0.23
C GLY A 248 -12.06 13.07 0.79
N PHE A 249 -13.39 13.19 0.95
CA PHE A 249 -14.00 13.95 2.04
C PHE A 249 -14.89 13.03 2.90
N GLY A 250 -14.50 12.83 4.16
CA GLY A 250 -15.22 12.00 5.14
C GLY A 250 -15.03 10.48 4.98
N SER A 251 -14.84 9.98 3.75
CA SER A 251 -14.67 8.55 3.46
C SER A 251 -13.22 8.04 3.65
N ASN A 252 -13.06 6.71 3.78
CA ASN A 252 -11.73 6.10 3.77
C ASN A 252 -11.05 6.35 2.42
N ALA A 253 -9.95 7.11 2.39
CA ALA A 253 -9.19 7.38 1.16
C ALA A 253 -8.64 6.10 0.47
N THR A 254 -8.61 4.96 1.18
CA THR A 254 -8.31 3.63 0.62
C THR A 254 -9.37 3.13 -0.37
N ALA A 255 -10.63 3.55 -0.23
CA ALA A 255 -11.79 2.86 -0.80
C ALA A 255 -11.94 3.03 -2.32
N CYS A 256 -11.29 4.04 -2.90
CA CYS A 256 -11.40 4.39 -4.31
C CYS A 256 -10.07 4.24 -5.08
N LEU A 257 -9.04 3.63 -4.47
CA LEU A 257 -7.88 3.15 -5.23
C LEU A 257 -8.29 1.84 -5.95
N PRO A 258 -7.94 1.64 -7.23
CA PRO A 258 -8.16 0.36 -7.89
C PRO A 258 -7.38 -0.76 -7.18
N ASP A 259 -8.00 -1.94 -7.08
CA ASP A 259 -7.46 -3.03 -6.25
C ASP A 259 -6.08 -3.53 -6.70
N THR A 260 -5.73 -3.35 -7.97
CA THR A 260 -4.38 -3.56 -8.51
C THR A 260 -3.31 -2.74 -7.80
N TYR A 261 -3.55 -1.44 -7.57
CA TYR A 261 -2.64 -0.57 -6.82
C TYR A 261 -2.63 -0.92 -5.33
N ARG A 262 -3.78 -1.31 -4.77
CA ARG A 262 -3.88 -1.75 -3.37
C ARG A 262 -3.03 -3.01 -3.13
N ALA A 263 -3.12 -4.00 -4.02
CA ALA A 263 -2.30 -5.21 -3.98
C ALA A 263 -0.80 -4.91 -4.17
N ALA A 264 -0.44 -4.06 -5.13
CA ALA A 264 0.96 -3.68 -5.38
C ALA A 264 1.61 -2.98 -4.18
N LEU A 265 0.90 -2.05 -3.52
CA LEU A 265 1.36 -1.37 -2.31
C LEU A 265 1.51 -2.33 -1.11
N LEU A 266 0.63 -3.33 -0.97
CA LEU A 266 0.77 -4.36 0.07
C LEU A 266 2.00 -5.24 -0.21
N ALA A 267 2.17 -5.70 -1.45
CA ALA A 267 3.32 -6.50 -1.86
C ALA A 267 4.66 -5.77 -1.65
N ALA A 268 4.71 -4.45 -1.90
CA ALA A 268 5.91 -3.64 -1.65
C ALA A 268 6.30 -3.62 -0.14
N ASN A 269 5.32 -3.42 0.75
CA ASN A 269 5.57 -3.43 2.20
C ASN A 269 5.97 -4.83 2.71
N LEU A 270 5.31 -5.89 2.25
CA LEU A 270 5.66 -7.28 2.58
C LEU A 270 7.06 -7.65 2.07
N THR A 271 7.45 -7.16 0.88
CA THR A 271 8.82 -7.31 0.36
C THR A 271 9.82 -6.58 1.26
N GLY A 272 9.49 -5.38 1.74
CA GLY A 272 10.26 -4.66 2.76
C GLY A 272 10.51 -5.52 4.01
N MET A 273 9.44 -6.07 4.61
CA MET A 273 9.54 -6.97 5.78
C MET A 273 10.40 -8.21 5.49
N LEU A 274 10.21 -8.85 4.34
CA LEU A 274 10.97 -10.04 3.93
C LEU A 274 12.47 -9.73 3.76
N THR A 275 12.82 -8.59 3.16
CA THR A 275 14.24 -8.18 3.03
C THR A 275 14.88 -7.92 4.40
N CYS A 276 14.17 -7.27 5.35
CA CYS A 276 14.65 -7.11 6.73
C CYS A 276 14.95 -8.46 7.39
N LEU A 277 14.04 -9.44 7.27
CA LEU A 277 14.21 -10.79 7.80
C LEU A 277 15.41 -11.52 7.18
N ILE A 278 15.55 -11.49 5.86
CA ILE A 278 16.67 -12.13 5.15
C ILE A 278 18.01 -11.50 5.58
N ILE A 279 18.09 -10.17 5.68
CA ILE A 279 19.30 -9.46 6.11
C ILE A 279 19.64 -9.82 7.57
N GLY A 280 18.64 -9.88 8.46
CA GLY A 280 18.82 -10.32 9.85
C GLY A 280 19.37 -11.75 9.95
N LEU A 281 18.79 -12.70 9.22
CA LEU A 281 19.25 -14.10 9.19
C LEU A 281 20.69 -14.23 8.64
N ILE A 282 21.07 -13.41 7.66
CA ILE A 282 22.44 -13.35 7.14
C ILE A 282 23.41 -12.83 8.22
N ILE A 283 23.05 -11.77 8.93
CA ILE A 283 23.86 -11.20 10.02
C ILE A 283 24.03 -12.22 11.15
N PHE A 284 22.94 -12.86 11.60
CA PHE A 284 22.97 -13.88 12.64
C PHE A 284 23.88 -15.06 12.26
N LYS A 285 23.76 -15.59 11.03
CA LYS A 285 24.65 -16.66 10.53
C LYS A 285 26.10 -16.20 10.36
N LYS A 286 26.36 -14.94 10.02
CA LYS A 286 27.71 -14.38 9.81
C LYS A 286 28.30 -13.68 11.05
N ARG A 287 27.66 -13.73 12.21
CA ARG A 287 28.12 -13.07 13.47
C ARG A 287 29.54 -13.45 13.91
N LYS A 288 30.03 -14.64 13.54
CA LYS A 288 31.42 -15.09 13.81
C LYS A 288 32.47 -14.47 12.87
N CYS A 289 32.09 -13.83 11.77
CA CYS A 289 33.03 -13.22 10.82
C CYS A 289 33.59 -11.91 11.41
N LYS A 290 34.91 -11.70 11.36
CA LYS A 290 35.59 -10.51 11.93
C LYS A 290 34.95 -9.17 11.53
N ALA A 291 34.53 -9.03 10.27
CA ALA A 291 33.87 -7.80 9.78
C ALA A 291 32.49 -7.51 10.42
N VAL A 292 31.78 -8.54 10.90
CA VAL A 292 30.51 -8.40 11.64
C VAL A 292 30.80 -8.25 13.13
N ALA A 293 31.68 -9.08 13.69
CA ALA A 293 32.04 -9.08 15.11
C ALA A 293 32.76 -7.80 15.59
N MET A 294 33.45 -7.07 14.70
CA MET A 294 34.04 -5.76 15.00
C MET A 294 33.00 -4.62 15.13
N GLY A 295 31.73 -4.89 14.82
CA GLY A 295 30.62 -3.98 15.07
C GLY A 295 29.62 -4.61 16.04
N MET A 296 28.83 -3.76 16.70
CA MET A 296 27.69 -4.23 17.51
C MET A 296 26.64 -4.82 16.56
N TRP A 297 26.59 -6.15 16.48
CA TRP A 297 25.68 -6.89 15.61
C TRP A 297 24.29 -7.03 16.23
N THR A 298 24.23 -7.18 17.55
CA THR A 298 23.00 -7.15 18.36
C THR A 298 22.16 -5.89 18.12
N VAL A 299 22.79 -4.71 18.17
CA VAL A 299 22.14 -3.42 17.90
C VAL A 299 21.64 -3.32 16.46
N LEU A 300 22.32 -3.98 15.50
CA LEU A 300 21.88 -4.01 14.10
C LEU A 300 20.64 -4.91 13.91
N GLU A 301 20.53 -6.02 14.63
CA GLU A 301 19.33 -6.87 14.63
C GLU A 301 18.11 -6.12 15.20
N VAL A 302 18.29 -5.28 16.24
CA VAL A 302 17.20 -4.44 16.77
C VAL A 302 16.79 -3.34 15.77
N ILE A 303 17.73 -2.75 15.03
CA ILE A 303 17.42 -1.78 13.95
C ILE A 303 16.60 -2.45 12.83
N LEU A 304 16.95 -3.68 12.45
CA LEU A 304 16.22 -4.46 11.43
C LEU A 304 14.81 -4.86 11.88
N LEU A 305 14.66 -5.25 13.16
CA LEU A 305 13.35 -5.53 13.77
C LEU A 305 12.49 -4.26 13.82
N GLY A 306 13.07 -3.11 14.16
CA GLY A 306 12.37 -1.82 14.13
C GLY A 306 11.90 -1.42 12.72
N ALA A 307 12.76 -1.59 11.70
CA ALA A 307 12.40 -1.37 10.30
C ALA A 307 11.31 -2.34 9.81
N MET A 308 11.33 -3.60 10.25
CA MET A 308 10.27 -4.57 9.97
C MET A 308 8.92 -4.15 10.58
N PHE A 309 8.90 -3.64 11.81
CA PHE A 309 7.69 -3.10 12.44
C PHE A 309 7.17 -1.84 11.73
N MET A 310 8.06 -0.95 11.25
CA MET A 310 7.64 0.19 10.42
C MET A 310 6.93 -0.25 9.14
N TYR A 311 7.47 -1.22 8.39
CA TYR A 311 6.77 -1.77 7.21
C TYR A 311 5.46 -2.48 7.60
N GLY A 312 5.45 -3.19 8.73
CA GLY A 312 4.23 -3.76 9.31
C GLY A 312 3.15 -2.73 9.62
N SER A 313 3.52 -1.51 10.06
CA SER A 313 2.57 -0.43 10.34
C SER A 313 1.86 0.09 9.07
N ALA A 314 2.52 0.05 7.91
CA ALA A 314 1.91 0.36 6.63
C ALA A 314 1.04 -0.80 6.11
N ALA A 315 1.46 -2.06 6.35
CA ALA A 315 0.63 -3.23 6.06
C ALA A 315 -0.64 -3.31 6.94
N ALA A 316 -0.60 -2.78 8.18
CA ALA A 316 -1.76 -2.74 9.08
C ALA A 316 -2.95 -1.94 8.50
N GLN A 317 -2.72 -1.00 7.58
CA GLN A 317 -3.77 -0.23 6.88
C GLN A 317 -4.79 -1.11 6.12
N TYR A 318 -4.43 -2.36 5.82
CA TYR A 318 -5.27 -3.31 5.10
C TYR A 318 -6.20 -4.13 6.02
N ILE A 319 -6.09 -3.99 7.35
CA ILE A 319 -7.00 -4.60 8.31
C ILE A 319 -8.42 -4.00 8.11
N PRO A 320 -9.49 -4.81 8.03
CA PRO A 320 -10.84 -4.31 7.72
C PRO A 320 -11.45 -3.48 8.85
N GLY A 321 -11.31 -3.91 10.11
CA GLY A 321 -11.84 -3.18 11.28
C GLY A 321 -11.04 -1.91 11.59
N ALA A 322 -11.71 -0.76 11.69
CA ALA A 322 -11.08 0.55 11.87
C ALA A 322 -10.31 0.67 13.22
N GLN A 323 -10.91 0.20 14.30
CA GLN A 323 -10.31 0.13 15.65
C GLN A 323 -8.98 -0.67 15.60
N TRP A 324 -9.03 -1.91 15.12
CA TRP A 324 -7.87 -2.79 14.98
C TRP A 324 -6.79 -2.23 14.05
N ARG A 325 -7.16 -1.70 12.88
CA ARG A 325 -6.24 -1.02 11.93
C ARG A 325 -5.40 0.05 12.63
N CYS A 326 -6.07 0.88 13.44
CA CYS A 326 -5.44 1.99 14.13
C CYS A 326 -4.57 1.54 15.31
N ILE A 327 -5.08 0.66 16.18
CA ILE A 327 -4.34 0.12 17.33
C ILE A 327 -3.07 -0.59 16.84
N THR A 328 -3.20 -1.50 15.88
CA THR A 328 -2.05 -2.24 15.31
C THR A 328 -1.09 -1.30 14.58
N GLY A 329 -1.61 -0.33 13.81
CA GLY A 329 -0.79 0.68 13.13
C GLY A 329 0.05 1.53 14.09
N ALA A 330 -0.56 2.05 15.16
CA ALA A 330 0.12 2.85 16.17
C ALA A 330 1.20 2.04 16.92
N TRP A 331 0.86 0.84 17.40
CA TRP A 331 1.80 -0.04 18.10
C TRP A 331 3.01 -0.41 17.24
N LEU A 332 2.79 -0.82 15.99
CA LEU A 332 3.87 -1.18 15.08
C LEU A 332 4.71 0.03 14.67
N ARG A 333 4.11 1.20 14.43
CA ARG A 333 4.86 2.39 14.03
C ARG A 333 5.74 2.90 15.17
N GLU A 334 5.24 2.99 16.40
CA GLU A 334 6.00 3.57 17.51
C GLU A 334 7.03 2.61 18.11
N LEU A 335 6.71 1.32 18.27
CA LEU A 335 7.74 0.32 18.63
C LEU A 335 8.80 0.21 17.52
N GLY A 336 8.41 0.31 16.25
CA GLY A 336 9.33 0.39 15.12
C GLY A 336 10.26 1.60 15.19
N PHE A 337 9.71 2.80 15.42
CA PHE A 337 10.45 4.05 15.55
C PHE A 337 11.47 4.01 16.71
N VAL A 338 11.04 3.58 17.90
CA VAL A 338 11.91 3.50 19.08
C VAL A 338 12.99 2.41 18.91
N ALA A 339 12.65 1.25 18.33
CA ALA A 339 13.64 0.20 18.05
C ALA A 339 14.69 0.65 17.01
N CYS A 340 14.26 1.30 15.92
CA CYS A 340 15.14 1.73 14.84
C CYS A 340 15.92 3.01 15.19
N TYR A 341 15.25 4.15 15.34
CA TYR A 341 15.91 5.44 15.55
C TYR A 341 16.45 5.60 16.96
N GLY A 342 15.81 5.02 17.98
CA GLY A 342 16.39 4.95 19.33
C GLY A 342 17.74 4.21 19.34
N SER A 343 17.85 3.11 18.60
CA SER A 343 19.13 2.40 18.43
C SER A 343 20.17 3.19 17.61
N VAL A 344 19.76 3.94 16.58
CA VAL A 344 20.65 4.85 15.83
C VAL A 344 21.19 5.98 16.72
N VAL A 345 20.32 6.61 17.53
CA VAL A 345 20.72 7.64 18.50
C VAL A 345 21.63 7.06 19.59
N LEU A 346 21.33 5.86 20.09
CA LEU A 346 22.18 5.19 21.08
C LEU A 346 23.53 4.77 20.50
N ARG A 347 23.60 4.36 19.22
CA ARG A 347 24.87 4.10 18.51
C ARG A 347 25.70 5.38 18.36
N LEU A 348 25.07 6.52 18.03
CA LEU A 348 25.71 7.84 18.02
C LEU A 348 26.21 8.26 19.42
N TRP A 349 25.46 7.93 20.48
CA TRP A 349 25.89 8.17 21.86
C TRP A 349 27.09 7.30 22.26
N VAL A 350 27.10 6.00 21.92
CA VAL A 350 28.24 5.10 22.15
C VAL A 350 29.50 5.64 21.47
N LEU A 351 29.39 6.07 20.20
CA LEU A 351 30.48 6.72 19.48
C LEU A 351 30.96 7.98 20.22
N LEU A 352 30.06 8.89 20.61
CA LEU A 352 30.43 10.10 21.37
C LEU A 352 31.09 9.79 22.72
N ALA A 353 30.66 8.73 23.41
CA ALA A 353 31.23 8.30 24.68
C ALA A 353 32.66 7.78 24.51
N GLU A 354 32.89 6.92 23.51
CA GLU A 354 34.21 6.35 23.17
C GLU A 354 35.27 7.47 23.03
N PHE A 355 35.02 8.49 22.19
CA PHE A 355 35.93 9.63 21.99
C PHE A 355 36.05 10.59 23.19
N ARG A 356 35.12 10.55 24.16
CA ARG A 356 35.19 11.35 25.39
C ARG A 356 36.02 10.69 26.49
N THR A 357 36.18 9.37 26.47
CA THR A 357 37.02 8.69 27.47
C THR A 357 38.50 9.02 27.28
N ARG A 358 39.12 9.65 28.28
CA ARG A 358 40.56 10.01 28.25
C ARG A 358 41.51 8.88 28.71
N LYS A 359 41.04 7.62 28.72
CA LYS A 359 41.84 6.46 29.14
C LYS A 359 42.50 5.82 27.92
N ALA A 360 43.77 5.41 28.06
CA ALA A 360 44.52 4.77 26.97
C ALA A 360 43.98 3.37 26.59
N HIS A 361 43.28 2.71 27.52
CA HIS A 361 42.52 1.50 27.24
C HIS A 361 41.16 1.85 26.61
N ARG A 362 40.87 1.24 25.44
CA ARG A 362 39.65 1.49 24.66
C ARG A 362 38.42 1.02 25.44
N TRP A 363 37.65 1.94 25.99
CA TRP A 363 36.39 1.61 26.66
C TRP A 363 35.29 1.30 25.64
N THR A 364 35.09 0.02 25.37
CA THR A 364 33.91 -0.49 24.64
C THR A 364 32.81 -0.86 25.66
N PRO A 365 31.64 -0.21 25.65
CA PRO A 365 30.51 -0.65 26.48
C PRO A 365 30.05 -2.04 26.04
N ARG A 366 29.56 -2.86 26.97
CA ARG A 366 29.12 -4.23 26.64
C ARG A 366 27.81 -4.19 25.87
N ASP A 367 27.65 -5.05 24.86
CA ASP A 367 26.39 -5.21 24.10
C ASP A 367 25.17 -5.36 25.04
N ALA A 368 25.31 -6.12 26.13
CA ALA A 368 24.27 -6.33 27.13
C ALA A 368 23.94 -5.10 28.00
N GLU A 369 24.79 -4.07 28.06
CA GLU A 369 24.48 -2.78 28.71
C GLU A 369 23.70 -1.88 27.76
N VAL A 370 24.13 -1.81 26.49
CA VAL A 370 23.47 -1.03 25.44
C VAL A 370 22.09 -1.62 25.11
N LEU A 371 21.96 -2.94 25.03
CA LEU A 371 20.68 -3.62 24.81
C LEU A 371 19.69 -3.39 25.97
N ARG A 372 20.17 -3.31 27.22
CA ARG A 372 19.32 -2.95 28.38
C ARG A 372 18.73 -1.54 28.25
N ILE A 373 19.48 -0.58 27.71
CA ILE A 373 18.98 0.77 27.46
C ILE A 373 17.89 0.75 26.37
N VAL A 374 18.09 0.02 25.26
CA VAL A 374 17.05 -0.08 24.21
C VAL A 374 15.81 -0.81 24.73
N ALA A 375 15.97 -1.88 25.50
CA ALA A 375 14.85 -2.58 26.13
C ALA A 375 14.05 -1.65 27.06
N ALA A 376 14.73 -0.82 27.87
CA ALA A 376 14.05 0.17 28.72
C ALA A 376 13.28 1.23 27.91
N MET A 377 13.82 1.71 26.78
CA MET A 377 13.10 2.62 25.87
C MET A 377 11.86 1.95 25.26
N LEU A 378 11.97 0.69 24.84
CA LEU A 378 10.85 -0.07 24.28
C LEU A 378 9.77 -0.40 25.31
N ILE A 379 10.15 -0.72 26.56
CA ILE A 379 9.20 -0.91 27.66
C ILE A 379 8.43 0.39 27.91
N GLY A 380 9.13 1.53 28.03
CA GLY A 380 8.48 2.84 28.19
C GLY A 380 7.51 3.18 27.06
N ALA A 381 7.89 2.90 25.80
CA ALA A 381 7.02 3.05 24.64
C ALA A 381 5.79 2.12 24.71
N SER A 382 5.95 0.87 25.14
CA SER A 382 4.84 -0.08 25.31
C SER A 382 3.86 0.33 26.42
N CYS A 383 4.35 0.92 27.51
CA CYS A 383 3.49 1.46 28.57
C CYS A 383 2.68 2.68 28.09
N TYR A 384 3.29 3.57 27.30
CA TYR A 384 2.59 4.68 26.65
C TYR A 384 1.52 4.17 25.67
N LEU A 385 1.86 3.18 24.84
CA LEU A 385 0.95 2.55 23.90
C LEU A 385 -0.20 1.79 24.59
N ALA A 386 0.03 1.22 25.78
CA ALA A 386 -1.02 0.61 26.59
C ALA A 386 -2.06 1.64 27.08
N ALA A 387 -1.61 2.82 27.53
CA ALA A 387 -2.50 3.93 27.90
C ALA A 387 -3.24 4.51 26.69
N PHE A 388 -2.58 4.61 25.53
CA PHE A 388 -3.23 4.93 24.26
C PHE A 388 -4.35 3.92 23.93
N THR A 389 -4.08 2.60 24.01
CA THR A 389 -5.12 1.59 23.75
C THR A 389 -6.28 1.68 24.72
N ALA A 390 -6.01 1.82 26.02
CA ALA A 390 -7.04 1.90 27.06
C ALA A 390 -7.97 3.11 26.88
N THR A 391 -7.46 4.25 26.41
CA THR A 391 -8.32 5.40 26.08
C THR A 391 -9.02 5.25 24.73
N SER A 392 -8.34 4.73 23.70
CA SER A 392 -8.94 4.52 22.36
C SER A 392 -10.02 3.43 22.28
N ALA A 393 -10.18 2.63 23.34
CA ALA A 393 -11.12 1.51 23.43
C ALA A 393 -12.34 1.79 24.34
N CYS A 394 -12.51 3.04 24.80
CA CYS A 394 -13.62 3.45 25.67
C CYS A 394 -14.45 4.61 25.10
N GLU A 395 -14.33 4.90 23.79
CA GLU A 395 -14.89 6.09 23.13
C GLU A 395 -15.73 5.67 21.91
N ASP A 396 -16.71 4.78 22.13
CA ASP A 396 -17.47 4.08 21.08
C ASP A 396 -18.61 4.90 20.43
N ASP A 397 -19.17 5.89 21.13
CA ASP A 397 -20.55 6.37 20.88
C ASP A 397 -20.78 7.18 19.58
N ILE A 398 -19.77 7.85 19.01
CA ILE A 398 -19.99 8.74 17.84
C ILE A 398 -18.95 8.51 16.72
N GLY A 399 -19.26 7.55 15.83
CA GLY A 399 -18.83 7.62 14.43
C GLY A 399 -17.53 6.89 14.04
N GLY A 400 -17.06 5.90 14.81
CA GLY A 400 -16.05 4.92 14.36
C GLY A 400 -14.67 5.48 13.99
N GLY A 401 -14.38 6.72 14.39
CA GLY A 401 -13.08 7.36 14.21
C GLY A 401 -12.09 6.91 15.29
N CYS A 402 -10.90 6.47 14.90
CA CYS A 402 -9.88 6.13 15.89
C CYS A 402 -9.18 7.37 16.46
N ALA A 403 -9.05 7.37 17.79
CA ALA A 403 -8.18 8.19 18.62
C ALA A 403 -8.48 9.69 18.67
N ASN A 404 -8.50 10.20 19.91
CA ASN A 404 -8.45 11.63 20.20
C ASN A 404 -7.17 12.24 19.57
N PRO A 405 -7.27 13.34 18.78
CA PRO A 405 -6.13 13.90 18.04
C PRO A 405 -4.97 14.37 18.93
N ALA A 406 -5.21 14.65 20.22
CA ALA A 406 -4.17 15.01 21.18
C ALA A 406 -3.04 13.97 21.24
N TRP A 407 -3.35 12.66 21.16
CA TRP A 407 -2.35 11.60 21.17
C TRP A 407 -1.35 11.76 20.02
N HIS A 408 -1.83 11.99 18.80
CA HIS A 408 -0.98 12.16 17.62
C HIS A 408 -0.02 13.35 17.72
N HIS A 409 -0.36 14.39 18.49
CA HIS A 409 0.53 15.52 18.79
C HIS A 409 1.58 15.17 19.86
N VAL A 410 1.18 14.44 20.93
CA VAL A 410 2.13 13.95 21.96
C VAL A 410 3.18 13.02 21.34
N THR A 411 2.76 12.09 20.48
CA THR A 411 3.69 11.22 19.74
C THR A 411 4.65 12.05 18.87
N ALA A 412 4.13 13.04 18.14
CA ALA A 412 4.96 13.93 17.30
C ALA A 412 6.05 14.65 18.10
N GLY A 413 5.71 15.16 19.28
CA GLY A 413 6.66 15.80 20.19
C GLY A 413 7.77 14.83 20.61
N ALA A 414 7.43 13.60 20.98
CA ALA A 414 8.40 12.57 21.34
C ALA A 414 9.32 12.17 20.18
N GLU A 415 8.78 11.95 18.97
CA GLU A 415 9.55 11.69 17.75
C GLU A 415 10.58 12.79 17.50
N ILE A 416 10.12 14.05 17.47
CA ILE A 416 10.94 15.22 17.15
C ILE A 416 12.02 15.46 18.22
N LEU A 417 11.70 15.31 19.50
CA LEU A 417 12.67 15.45 20.59
C LEU A 417 13.78 14.39 20.52
N LEU A 418 13.44 13.14 20.18
CA LEU A 418 14.42 12.07 19.99
C LEU A 418 15.37 12.36 18.81
N LEU A 419 14.83 12.82 17.68
CA LEU A 419 15.62 13.19 16.50
C LEU A 419 16.54 14.39 16.78
N ILE A 420 16.04 15.43 17.46
CA ILE A 420 16.84 16.60 17.87
C ILE A 420 17.95 16.21 18.85
N ALA A 421 17.67 15.31 19.81
CA ALA A 421 18.69 14.78 20.71
C ALA A 421 19.79 14.03 19.94
N GLY A 422 19.40 13.17 19.00
CA GLY A 422 20.31 12.47 18.09
C GLY A 422 21.19 13.41 17.26
N LEU A 423 20.60 14.44 16.66
CA LEU A 423 21.34 15.44 15.87
C LEU A 423 22.29 16.27 16.74
N ARG A 424 21.92 16.62 17.98
CA ARG A 424 22.82 17.28 18.95
C ARG A 424 23.99 16.38 19.35
N ILE A 425 23.77 15.07 19.53
CA ILE A 425 24.84 14.09 19.80
C ILE A 425 25.77 13.97 18.57
N ALA A 426 25.21 13.87 17.37
CA ALA A 426 25.98 13.80 16.12
C ALA A 426 26.79 15.08 15.83
N HIS A 427 26.30 16.26 16.26
CA HIS A 427 27.02 17.52 16.22
C HIS A 427 28.11 17.60 17.31
N ALA A 428 27.84 17.15 18.53
CA ALA A 428 28.86 17.07 19.60
C ALA A 428 30.01 16.12 19.19
N ALA A 429 29.71 15.07 18.43
CA ALA A 429 30.69 14.16 17.84
C ALA A 429 31.35 14.68 16.54
N ARG A 430 31.10 15.92 16.08
CA ARG A 430 31.55 16.39 14.74
C ARG A 430 33.06 16.31 14.49
N ASN A 431 33.86 16.49 15.53
CA ASN A 431 35.33 16.43 15.47
C ASN A 431 35.89 15.00 15.63
N ALA A 432 35.04 13.99 15.84
CA ALA A 432 35.46 12.60 15.94
C ALA A 432 35.75 12.03 14.55
N ASN A 433 37.01 11.66 14.30
CA ASN A 433 37.43 11.00 13.06
C ASN A 433 37.10 9.51 13.11
N VAL A 434 35.82 9.17 13.03
CA VAL A 434 35.33 7.78 13.05
C VAL A 434 35.72 7.07 11.75
N PRO A 435 36.26 5.83 11.79
CA PRO A 435 36.49 5.05 10.58
C PRO A 435 35.20 4.92 9.75
N PHE A 436 35.37 4.88 8.42
CA PHE A 436 34.27 4.77 7.44
C PHE A 436 33.22 5.91 7.49
N GLN A 437 33.51 7.00 8.20
CA GLN A 437 32.58 8.13 8.41
C GLN A 437 31.21 7.70 8.99
N GLU A 438 31.14 6.64 9.82
CA GLU A 438 29.89 6.08 10.36
C GLU A 438 28.94 7.14 10.94
N ARG A 439 29.49 8.15 11.66
CA ARG A 439 28.75 9.31 12.19
C ARG A 439 27.96 10.08 11.12
N GLY A 440 28.51 10.24 9.92
CA GLY A 440 27.89 11.01 8.83
C GLY A 440 26.65 10.30 8.27
N TRP A 441 26.75 8.99 8.04
CA TRP A 441 25.63 8.18 7.59
C TRP A 441 24.52 8.08 8.65
N LEU A 442 24.87 7.85 9.92
CA LEU A 442 23.89 7.83 11.01
C LEU A 442 23.20 9.18 11.20
N ALA A 443 23.91 10.31 11.02
CA ALA A 443 23.30 11.64 11.01
C ALA A 443 22.39 11.88 9.78
N SER A 444 22.74 11.33 8.62
CA SER A 444 21.93 11.44 7.40
C SER A 444 20.59 10.72 7.56
N ALA A 445 20.57 9.54 8.20
CA ALA A 445 19.32 8.84 8.54
C ALA A 445 18.40 9.68 9.43
N LEU A 446 18.93 10.35 10.45
CA LEU A 446 18.14 11.25 11.31
C LEU A 446 17.60 12.48 10.56
N TRP A 447 18.34 13.02 9.60
CA TRP A 447 17.86 14.11 8.74
C TRP A 447 16.74 13.67 7.80
N VAL A 448 16.84 12.48 7.19
CA VAL A 448 15.79 11.95 6.30
C VAL A 448 14.50 11.66 7.09
N GLU A 449 14.58 11.12 8.30
CA GLU A 449 13.37 10.94 9.14
C GLU A 449 12.83 12.27 9.68
N GLY A 450 13.69 13.25 9.97
CA GLY A 450 13.24 14.60 10.29
C GLY A 450 12.45 15.23 9.15
N ALA A 451 12.90 15.05 7.90
CA ALA A 451 12.22 15.54 6.71
C ALA A 451 10.93 14.75 6.39
N SER A 452 10.94 13.41 6.47
CA SER A 452 9.76 12.56 6.28
C SER A 452 8.69 12.83 7.37
N GLY A 453 9.14 13.06 8.61
CA GLY A 453 8.36 13.49 9.76
C GLY A 453 7.67 14.82 9.49
N LEU A 454 8.44 15.86 9.15
CA LEU A 454 7.91 17.19 8.90
C LEU A 454 6.94 17.22 7.71
N ALA A 455 7.28 16.60 6.57
CA ALA A 455 6.43 16.56 5.38
C ALA A 455 5.05 15.93 5.65
N TRP A 456 5.01 14.84 6.43
CA TRP A 456 3.76 14.22 6.88
C TRP A 456 2.91 15.15 7.76
N ARG A 457 3.54 15.86 8.71
CA ARG A 457 2.81 16.78 9.60
C ARG A 457 2.31 18.01 8.84
N LEU A 458 3.04 18.52 7.85
CA LEU A 458 2.57 19.59 6.96
C LEU A 458 1.35 19.14 6.13
N ALA A 459 1.36 17.92 5.60
CA ALA A 459 0.19 17.35 4.91
C ALA A 459 -1.03 17.20 5.83
N ALA A 460 -0.85 16.75 7.07
CA ALA A 460 -1.92 16.66 8.06
C ALA A 460 -2.50 18.05 8.42
N ILE A 461 -1.64 19.07 8.55
CA ILE A 461 -2.08 20.46 8.83
C ILE A 461 -2.81 21.07 7.62
N SER A 462 -2.48 20.67 6.38
CA SER A 462 -3.17 21.16 5.17
C SER A 462 -4.56 20.53 4.92
N GLY A 463 -5.13 19.82 5.90
CA GLY A 463 -6.45 19.19 5.80
C GLY A 463 -6.48 17.87 5.03
N ALA A 464 -5.34 17.36 4.55
CA ALA A 464 -5.26 15.97 4.10
C ALA A 464 -5.22 15.05 5.33
N ALA A 465 -5.75 13.83 5.18
CA ALA A 465 -5.74 12.79 6.22
C ALA A 465 -4.72 11.69 5.87
N PRO A 466 -3.39 11.94 5.97
CA PRO A 466 -2.36 11.03 5.46
C PRO A 466 -2.37 9.67 6.18
N GLU A 467 -2.75 9.63 7.46
CA GLU A 467 -2.93 8.41 8.26
C GLU A 467 -4.04 7.48 7.76
N ARG A 468 -4.95 7.98 6.89
CA ARG A 468 -5.99 7.20 6.22
C ARG A 468 -5.62 6.80 4.78
N SER A 469 -4.42 7.15 4.30
CA SER A 469 -3.97 6.85 2.94
C SER A 469 -2.88 5.78 2.92
N PRO A 470 -3.10 4.62 2.27
CA PRO A 470 -2.14 3.53 2.23
C PRO A 470 -0.94 3.88 1.34
N LEU A 471 -1.14 4.72 0.33
CA LEU A 471 -0.08 5.25 -0.53
C LEU A 471 0.88 6.13 0.26
N VAL A 472 0.37 7.08 1.04
CA VAL A 472 1.21 7.99 1.84
C VAL A 472 1.85 7.23 3.01
N SER A 473 1.13 6.30 3.63
CA SER A 473 1.66 5.42 4.69
C SER A 473 2.81 4.53 4.17
N ALA A 474 2.65 3.89 3.02
CA ALA A 474 3.72 3.13 2.37
C ALA A 474 4.91 4.02 1.97
N ALA A 475 4.66 5.21 1.41
CA ALA A 475 5.71 6.17 1.08
C ALA A 475 6.50 6.59 2.33
N ARG A 476 5.83 6.87 3.47
CA ARG A 476 6.49 7.14 4.76
C ARG A 476 7.35 5.96 5.21
N ALA A 477 6.82 4.73 5.16
CA ALA A 477 7.57 3.54 5.56
C ALA A 477 8.80 3.28 4.67
N HIS A 478 8.66 3.35 3.35
CA HIS A 478 9.78 3.15 2.42
C HIS A 478 10.84 4.27 2.51
N LEU A 479 10.45 5.54 2.65
CA LEU A 479 11.40 6.65 2.85
C LEU A 479 12.12 6.56 4.20
N SER A 480 11.40 6.20 5.27
CA SER A 480 11.95 6.06 6.62
C SER A 480 12.87 4.84 6.74
N SER A 481 12.28 3.63 6.69
CA SER A 481 12.99 2.37 6.87
C SER A 481 14.07 2.16 5.81
N GLY A 482 13.77 2.52 4.55
CA GLY A 482 14.73 2.41 3.45
C GLY A 482 15.96 3.28 3.66
N ALA A 483 15.79 4.54 4.06
CA ALA A 483 16.93 5.43 4.32
C ALA A 483 17.72 5.01 5.56
N ALA A 484 17.06 4.59 6.64
CA ALA A 484 17.71 4.07 7.84
C ALA A 484 18.57 2.83 7.53
N LEU A 485 17.99 1.83 6.84
CA LEU A 485 18.71 0.62 6.44
C LEU A 485 19.86 0.92 5.46
N ALA A 486 19.64 1.77 4.46
CA ALA A 486 20.68 2.19 3.52
C ALA A 486 21.86 2.85 4.25
N CYS A 487 21.61 3.81 5.14
CA CYS A 487 22.65 4.51 5.89
C CYS A 487 23.43 3.59 6.85
N VAL A 488 22.77 2.61 7.47
CA VAL A 488 23.41 1.69 8.42
C VAL A 488 24.17 0.56 7.72
N LEU A 489 23.68 0.07 6.58
CA LEU A 489 24.26 -1.07 5.86
C LEU A 489 25.28 -0.66 4.79
N ALA A 490 25.06 0.41 4.03
CA ALA A 490 25.91 0.78 2.91
C ALA A 490 27.40 0.97 3.28
N PRO A 491 27.78 1.60 4.42
CA PRO A 491 29.18 1.72 4.80
C PRO A 491 29.84 0.36 5.04
N ARG A 492 29.12 -0.57 5.69
CA ARG A 492 29.62 -1.93 5.99
C ARG A 492 29.76 -2.76 4.71
N LEU A 493 28.78 -2.67 3.80
CA LEU A 493 28.78 -3.38 2.52
C LEU A 493 29.84 -2.84 1.56
N TRP A 494 29.92 -1.52 1.38
CA TRP A 494 30.90 -0.85 0.51
C TRP A 494 32.35 -1.15 0.91
N HIS A 495 32.68 -1.00 2.19
CA HIS A 495 34.03 -1.33 2.67
C HIS A 495 34.29 -2.84 2.70
N GLY A 496 33.27 -3.67 2.99
CA GLY A 496 33.36 -5.12 2.87
C GLY A 496 33.53 -5.61 1.43
N TYR A 497 33.08 -4.85 0.42
CA TYR A 497 33.36 -5.08 -1.00
C TYR A 497 34.76 -4.60 -1.36
N ARG A 498 35.10 -3.34 -1.06
CA ARG A 498 36.40 -2.73 -1.40
C ARG A 498 37.60 -3.42 -0.74
N ALA A 499 37.45 -3.97 0.46
CA ALA A 499 38.49 -4.77 1.11
C ALA A 499 38.71 -6.11 0.38
N ARG A 500 37.66 -6.73 -0.15
CA ARG A 500 37.76 -7.94 -0.97
C ARG A 500 38.35 -7.65 -2.35
N SER A 501 37.93 -6.58 -3.03
CA SER A 501 38.50 -6.22 -4.34
C SER A 501 39.98 -5.84 -4.24
N LEU A 502 40.40 -5.13 -3.18
CA LEU A 502 41.84 -4.85 -2.95
C LEU A 502 42.63 -6.12 -2.61
N ALA A 503 42.09 -7.04 -1.80
CA ALA A 503 42.74 -8.32 -1.53
C ALA A 503 42.85 -9.20 -2.79
N GLN A 504 41.83 -9.17 -3.65
CA GLN A 504 41.80 -9.90 -4.91
C GLN A 504 42.74 -9.27 -5.95
N GLU A 505 42.88 -7.94 -5.98
CA GLU A 505 43.84 -7.22 -6.82
C GLU A 505 45.29 -7.52 -6.41
N VAL A 506 45.59 -7.49 -5.10
CA VAL A 506 46.91 -7.87 -4.56
C VAL A 506 47.19 -9.36 -4.78
N SER A 507 46.17 -10.23 -4.70
CA SER A 507 46.34 -11.65 -5.03
C SER A 507 46.55 -11.89 -6.54
N ARG A 508 46.09 -10.98 -7.40
CA ARG A 508 46.30 -11.05 -8.86
C ARG A 508 47.71 -10.60 -9.22
N ARG A 509 48.15 -9.48 -8.64
CA ARG A 509 49.52 -8.97 -8.64
C ARG A 509 50.43 -9.72 -7.65
N GLY A 510 50.26 -11.04 -7.57
CA GLY A 510 51.27 -11.91 -6.94
C GLY A 510 52.56 -11.93 -7.77
N PRO A 511 53.63 -12.61 -7.32
CA PRO A 511 54.98 -12.47 -7.88
C PRO A 511 55.19 -12.79 -9.36
N ALA A 512 54.17 -13.30 -10.07
CA ALA A 512 54.25 -13.64 -11.49
C ALA A 512 54.26 -12.43 -12.45
N GLU A 513 53.69 -11.28 -12.06
CA GLU A 513 53.66 -10.07 -12.91
C GLU A 513 54.87 -9.12 -12.69
N GLY A 514 55.98 -9.64 -12.14
CA GLY A 514 57.23 -8.90 -11.90
C GLY A 514 58.42 -9.36 -12.74
N PHE A 515 58.50 -10.65 -13.06
CA PHE A 515 59.62 -11.24 -13.82
C PHE A 515 59.29 -11.33 -15.32
N GLY A 516 59.21 -10.16 -15.96
CA GLY A 516 59.34 -10.07 -17.41
C GLY A 516 60.76 -10.46 -17.83
N ALA A 517 60.91 -11.29 -18.86
CA ALA A 517 62.18 -11.89 -19.23
C ALA A 517 63.10 -10.95 -20.05
N GLU A 518 63.65 -9.94 -19.37
CA GLU A 518 64.90 -9.28 -19.79
C GLU A 518 65.97 -9.53 -18.71
N ALA A 519 67.23 -9.67 -19.13
CA ALA A 519 68.29 -10.21 -18.28
C ALA A 519 69.02 -9.12 -17.48
N GLU A 520 68.56 -8.87 -16.26
CA GLU A 520 69.40 -8.34 -15.17
C GLU A 520 69.81 -9.48 -14.21
N GLU A 521 70.88 -9.29 -13.45
CA GLU A 521 71.46 -10.32 -12.57
C GLU A 521 70.48 -10.79 -11.48
N GLU A 522 70.64 -12.04 -11.00
CA GLU A 522 69.94 -12.46 -9.78
C GLU A 522 70.31 -11.50 -8.63
N PRO A 523 69.35 -10.77 -8.03
CA PRO A 523 69.66 -9.71 -7.09
C PRO A 523 70.40 -10.29 -5.90
N THR A 524 71.56 -9.69 -5.57
CA THR A 524 72.47 -10.26 -4.60
C THR A 524 71.78 -10.40 -3.23
N SER A 525 72.20 -11.37 -2.42
CA SER A 525 71.57 -11.59 -1.11
C SER A 525 71.63 -10.35 -0.19
N GLU A 526 72.54 -9.42 -0.46
CA GLU A 526 72.64 -8.13 0.23
C GLU A 526 71.60 -7.11 -0.26
N GLU A 527 71.31 -7.06 -1.56
CA GLU A 527 70.27 -6.21 -2.15
C GLU A 527 68.87 -6.67 -1.74
N VAL A 528 68.59 -7.97 -1.78
CA VAL A 528 67.33 -8.54 -1.26
C VAL A 528 67.15 -8.19 0.23
N ARG A 529 68.25 -8.20 0.99
CA ARG A 529 68.28 -7.82 2.42
C ARG A 529 68.18 -6.30 2.62
N ALA A 530 68.60 -5.48 1.67
CA ALA A 530 68.45 -4.04 1.67
C ALA A 530 67.01 -3.63 1.32
N GLU A 531 66.40 -4.23 0.30
CA GLU A 531 64.98 -4.08 -0.05
C GLU A 531 64.09 -4.50 1.12
N LEU A 532 64.32 -5.66 1.74
CA LEU A 532 63.60 -6.09 2.95
C LEU A 532 63.74 -5.07 4.09
N LYS A 533 64.95 -4.59 4.41
CA LYS A 533 65.16 -3.53 5.41
C LYS A 533 64.37 -2.26 5.05
N ARG A 534 64.38 -1.84 3.78
CA ARG A 534 63.70 -0.65 3.26
C ARG A 534 62.18 -0.79 3.37
N LEU A 535 61.63 -1.95 3.04
CA LEU A 535 60.21 -2.29 3.19
C LEU A 535 59.79 -2.33 4.66
N TYR A 536 60.57 -2.96 5.55
CA TYR A 536 60.31 -2.94 7.00
C TYR A 536 60.34 -1.52 7.57
N VAL A 537 61.32 -0.69 7.18
CA VAL A 537 61.39 0.72 7.60
C VAL A 537 60.22 1.55 7.04
N GLN A 538 59.79 1.32 5.79
CA GLN A 538 58.59 1.95 5.25
C GLN A 538 57.32 1.50 6.00
N LEU A 539 57.19 0.20 6.29
CA LEU A 539 56.04 -0.38 6.97
C LEU A 539 55.97 0.09 8.43
N GLU A 540 57.10 0.24 9.10
CA GLU A 540 57.18 0.87 10.42
C GLU A 540 56.93 2.37 10.39
N LEU A 541 57.42 3.11 9.38
CA LEU A 541 57.08 4.52 9.18
C LEU A 541 55.58 4.70 8.91
N LEU A 542 54.94 3.80 8.17
CA LEU A 542 53.50 3.79 7.91
C LEU A 542 52.72 3.43 9.18
N ARG A 543 53.13 2.40 9.92
CA ARG A 543 52.57 2.01 11.23
C ARG A 543 52.65 3.16 12.24
N ASN A 544 53.79 3.85 12.31
CA ASN A 544 53.97 5.03 13.15
C ASN A 544 53.17 6.25 12.64
N LYS A 545 53.01 6.43 11.32
CA LYS A 545 52.16 7.48 10.75
C LYS A 545 50.68 7.24 11.06
N THR A 546 50.16 6.01 10.91
CA THR A 546 48.76 5.69 11.25
C THR A 546 48.51 5.79 12.76
N LEU A 547 49.38 5.20 13.59
CA LEU A 547 49.33 5.34 15.05
C LEU A 547 49.32 6.80 15.52
N ARG A 548 50.00 7.73 14.83
CA ARG A 548 50.00 9.17 15.17
C ARG A 548 48.89 9.98 14.49
N ARG A 549 48.36 9.54 13.35
CA ARG A 549 47.26 10.21 12.63
C ARG A 549 45.94 10.01 13.37
N ASP A 550 45.70 8.79 13.83
CA ASP A 550 44.38 8.30 14.25
C ASP A 550 44.25 8.18 15.79
N ASN A 551 45.29 8.53 16.56
CA ASN A 551 45.29 8.54 18.04
C ASN A 551 45.21 9.98 18.60
N PRO A 552 44.12 10.36 19.32
CA PRO A 552 43.97 11.70 19.91
C PRO A 552 44.96 12.06 21.03
N HIS A 553 45.63 11.08 21.63
CA HIS A 553 46.45 11.28 22.83
C HIS A 553 47.92 11.62 22.52
N ILE A 554 48.36 11.38 21.27
CA ILE A 554 49.70 11.75 20.79
C ILE A 554 49.63 13.16 20.17
N SER A 555 50.52 14.05 20.58
CA SER A 555 50.64 15.40 20.03
C SER A 555 51.15 15.34 18.59
N LYS A 556 50.39 15.95 17.64
CA LYS A 556 50.74 15.99 16.21
C LYS A 556 51.91 16.94 15.86
N ARG A 557 52.54 17.56 16.85
CA ARG A 557 53.67 18.49 16.72
C ARG A 557 54.99 17.72 16.85
N ARG A 558 55.89 17.80 15.86
CA ARG A 558 57.27 17.29 16.01
C ARG A 558 57.92 17.97 17.22
N GLY A 559 58.56 17.19 18.10
CA GLY A 559 59.40 17.69 19.19
C GLY A 559 58.69 18.57 20.23
N GLY A 560 57.58 18.10 20.82
CA GLY A 560 56.86 18.86 21.86
C GLY A 560 56.55 18.06 23.13
N ARG A 561 57.31 18.31 24.21
CA ARG A 561 56.92 17.93 25.58
C ARG A 561 55.53 18.54 25.88
N LYS A 562 54.63 17.76 26.49
CA LYS A 562 53.39 18.32 27.07
C LYS A 562 53.78 19.14 28.31
N PRO A 563 53.31 20.40 28.46
CA PRO A 563 53.45 21.11 29.73
C PRO A 563 52.77 20.32 30.86
N PRO A 564 53.38 20.18 32.04
CA PRO A 564 52.75 19.49 33.16
C PRO A 564 51.52 20.26 33.67
N HIS A 565 50.53 19.51 34.13
CA HIS A 565 49.36 19.88 34.94
C HIS A 565 49.08 21.39 35.18
N ARG A 566 47.95 21.88 34.64
CA ARG A 566 47.08 22.77 35.42
C ARG A 566 46.33 21.92 36.45
N ARG A 567 46.95 21.72 37.62
CA ARG A 567 46.29 21.18 38.82
C ARG A 567 45.29 22.25 39.28
N PHE A 568 44.00 21.93 39.37
CA PHE A 568 43.03 22.85 39.97
C PHE A 568 43.26 22.88 41.49
N SER A 569 43.94 23.92 41.96
CA SER A 569 44.18 24.17 43.39
C SER A 569 42.94 24.81 44.03
N LEU A 570 41.99 23.98 44.46
CA LEU A 570 40.93 24.40 45.37
C LEU A 570 41.47 24.52 46.79
N GLN A 571 42.00 25.70 47.15
CA GLN A 571 42.26 26.06 48.55
C GLN A 571 42.36 27.59 48.71
N ALA A 572 42.19 28.05 49.96
CA ALA A 572 42.34 29.44 50.42
C ALA A 572 41.39 30.50 49.81
N LEU A 573 40.11 30.45 50.20
CA LEU A 573 39.30 31.67 50.37
C LEU A 573 38.60 31.70 51.74
N GLN A 574 39.39 31.66 52.82
CA GLN A 574 38.92 31.97 54.17
C GLN A 574 39.61 33.24 54.68
N ALA A 575 38.99 34.39 54.43
CA ALA A 575 39.35 35.66 55.06
C ALA A 575 38.15 36.62 55.14
N ARG A 576 37.80 37.02 56.37
CA ARG A 576 36.74 37.96 56.81
C ARG A 576 35.29 37.43 56.87
N ARG A 577 34.56 37.97 57.88
CA ARG A 577 33.23 37.57 58.41
C ARG A 577 33.22 36.17 59.08
N GLY A 578 33.04 36.01 60.39
CA GLY A 578 33.07 36.97 61.50
C GLY A 578 31.79 37.05 62.33
N GLY A 579 31.74 36.28 63.44
CA GLY A 579 30.86 36.54 64.61
C GLY A 579 29.78 35.49 64.94
N LYS A 580 29.89 34.90 66.15
CA LYS A 580 28.82 34.38 67.06
C LYS A 580 27.79 33.38 66.46
N ASN A 581 27.57 32.16 66.98
CA ASN A 581 27.38 31.77 68.39
C ASN A 581 27.56 30.25 68.66
N LYS A 582 27.47 29.86 69.95
CA LYS A 582 27.26 28.52 70.59
C LYS A 582 26.44 27.49 69.76
N ALA A 583 26.58 26.16 69.88
CA ALA A 583 27.55 25.20 70.50
C ALA A 583 27.21 23.76 69.94
N SER A 584 27.51 22.55 70.46
CA SER A 584 28.20 21.96 71.65
C SER A 584 28.38 20.41 71.45
N GLY A 585 29.32 19.76 72.16
CA GLY A 585 29.58 18.28 72.12
C GLY A 585 30.63 17.86 71.06
N ILE A 586 31.72 17.10 71.28
CA ILE A 586 32.21 16.17 72.33
C ILE A 586 31.46 14.82 72.30
N GLU A 587 32.05 13.61 72.14
CA GLU A 587 33.44 13.06 72.18
C GLU A 587 33.65 12.05 70.97
N VAL A 588 34.84 11.82 70.34
CA VAL A 588 35.95 10.85 70.65
C VAL A 588 35.49 9.36 70.63
N SER A 589 36.12 8.34 70.00
CA SER A 589 37.35 8.12 69.16
C SER A 589 37.26 6.72 68.48
N GLU A 590 38.14 6.14 67.63
CA GLU A 590 39.36 6.54 66.87
C GLU A 590 39.65 5.52 65.73
N ALA A 591 40.78 5.66 65.01
CA ALA A 591 41.37 4.75 64.00
C ALA A 591 40.55 4.50 62.70
N GLY A 592 41.13 4.37 61.49
CA GLY A 592 42.54 4.44 61.03
C GLY A 592 42.78 3.44 59.88
N ASP A 593 43.61 3.66 58.85
CA ASP A 593 44.35 4.85 58.40
C ASP A 593 44.82 4.67 56.93
N ALA A 594 45.49 5.68 56.34
CA ALA A 594 46.51 5.57 55.29
C ALA A 594 46.13 5.05 53.89
N SER A 595 45.51 5.92 53.07
CA SER A 595 45.64 5.84 51.61
C SER A 595 47.03 6.32 51.16
N ARG A 596 47.99 5.39 51.00
CA ARG A 596 49.32 5.67 50.42
C ARG A 596 49.40 5.15 48.98
N THR A 597 49.84 6.02 48.07
CA THR A 597 50.36 5.64 46.75
C THR A 597 51.84 6.01 46.69
N PRO A 598 52.72 5.01 46.46
CA PRO A 598 53.95 5.28 45.74
C PRO A 598 54.34 4.09 44.84
N GLU A 599 54.24 4.27 43.51
CA GLU A 599 54.99 3.44 42.56
C GLU A 599 55.36 4.30 41.34
N ASP A 600 56.65 4.25 41.00
CA ASP A 600 57.30 5.27 40.17
C ASP A 600 57.33 4.96 38.67
N SER A 601 57.56 6.01 37.88
CA SER A 601 57.65 5.93 36.42
C SER A 601 58.98 5.32 35.95
N VAL A 602 59.12 3.98 36.00
CA VAL A 602 60.27 3.25 35.42
C VAL A 602 59.84 2.43 34.20
N CYS A 603 60.26 2.87 33.01
CA CYS A 603 60.21 2.11 31.75
C CYS A 603 61.10 2.78 30.67
N SER A 604 62.41 2.57 30.77
CA SER A 604 63.45 2.90 29.76
C SER A 604 64.71 2.13 30.16
N VAL A 605 65.42 1.51 29.19
CA VAL A 605 66.18 0.24 29.38
C VAL A 605 65.18 -0.93 29.48
N GLU A 606 65.36 -2.13 28.91
CA GLU A 606 66.51 -2.78 28.24
C GLU A 606 66.66 -2.63 26.70
N GLY A 607 67.82 -3.09 26.21
CA GLY A 607 68.12 -3.46 24.82
C GLY A 607 68.07 -5.00 24.57
N PRO A 608 68.71 -5.52 23.51
CA PRO A 608 68.38 -6.85 22.96
C PRO A 608 69.25 -8.03 23.43
N SER A 609 68.61 -9.20 23.59
CA SER A 609 69.19 -10.55 23.73
C SER A 609 68.07 -11.59 23.51
N HIS A 610 68.28 -12.86 23.14
CA HIS A 610 69.34 -13.49 22.32
C HIS A 610 68.67 -14.69 21.59
N PHE A 611 69.28 -15.23 20.54
CA PHE A 611 68.76 -16.40 19.79
C PHE A 611 69.25 -17.73 20.41
N THR A 612 68.40 -18.76 20.46
CA THR A 612 68.80 -20.17 20.58
C THR A 612 67.77 -21.05 19.87
N ASP A 613 68.21 -21.85 18.92
CA ASP A 613 67.44 -22.86 18.20
C ASP A 613 67.28 -24.17 19.02
N VAL A 614 66.70 -25.20 18.37
CA VAL A 614 66.70 -26.63 18.77
C VAL A 614 65.65 -26.98 19.86
N ASP A 615 64.85 -28.05 19.79
CA ASP A 615 64.92 -29.26 18.93
C ASP A 615 63.56 -29.71 18.32
N THR A 616 63.59 -30.91 17.74
CA THR A 616 62.63 -31.61 16.88
C THR A 616 61.88 -32.73 17.65
N GLN A 617 60.92 -33.38 16.99
CA GLN A 617 60.22 -34.63 17.39
C GLN A 617 59.14 -34.56 18.48
N ALA A 618 57.87 -34.58 18.04
CA ALA A 618 56.86 -35.57 18.45
C ALA A 618 55.66 -35.52 17.46
#